data_AF-A0A4R3VDV6-F1
#
_entry.id   AF-A0A4R3VDV6-F1
#
_cell.length_a   1.000
_cell.length_b   1.000
_cell.length_c   1.000
_cell.angle_alpha   90.00
_cell.angle_beta   90.00
_cell.angle_gamma   90.00
#
_symmetry.space_group_name_H-M   'P 1'
#
loop_
_entity.id
_entity.type
_entity.pdbx_description
1 polymer ?
#
loop_
_entity_poly.entity_id
_entity_poly.type
_entity_poly.pdbx_seq_one_letter_code
_entity_poly.pdbx_strand_id
1 'polypeptide(L)'
;MFKSAAASLLALSLALPALAAELRVPLPGRDDLVMDLPEGWHAQIRRPRPELPPTVEITGADAAALQVLVTPIWPVAPAQTPTANDIRALVQGAADRARPRAVEAELKLSDLAATGRHGYYFSATDRTPEPGGFRHLTQGAVAEGELRVSFTILANGEADEPTSQALALLRSMRRAPAHKAP
;
A
#
# COMPACT_ATOMS: atom_id res chain seq x y z
N MET A 1 8.52 48.03 -49.62
CA MET A 1 7.89 46.75 -49.22
C MET A 1 8.93 45.96 -48.46
N PHE A 2 8.65 45.56 -47.22
CA PHE A 2 8.95 44.28 -46.56
C PHE A 2 8.67 44.46 -45.06
N LYS A 3 7.53 43.95 -44.61
CA LYS A 3 7.10 43.92 -43.21
C LYS A 3 7.74 42.70 -42.56
N SER A 4 8.57 42.88 -41.53
CA SER A 4 9.04 41.77 -40.69
C SER A 4 7.91 41.30 -39.78
N ALA A 5 7.46 40.06 -39.98
CA ALA A 5 6.59 39.35 -39.05
C ALA A 5 7.46 38.71 -37.96
N ALA A 6 7.31 39.14 -36.72
CA ALA A 6 7.90 38.48 -35.57
C ALA A 6 7.03 37.27 -35.21
N ALA A 7 7.60 36.06 -35.33
CA ALA A 7 6.96 34.82 -34.91
C ALA A 7 7.09 34.68 -33.39
N SER A 8 5.96 34.67 -32.68
CA SER A 8 5.90 34.34 -31.26
C SER A 8 6.14 32.85 -31.06
N LEU A 9 7.21 32.49 -30.34
CA LEU A 9 7.43 31.13 -29.86
C LEU A 9 6.46 30.85 -28.70
N LEU A 10 5.50 29.95 -28.91
CA LEU A 10 4.65 29.41 -27.86
C LEU A 10 5.48 28.34 -27.11
N ALA A 11 5.90 28.61 -25.88
CA ALA A 11 6.53 27.61 -25.03
C ALA A 11 5.45 26.64 -24.52
N LEU A 12 5.41 25.44 -25.11
CA LEU A 12 4.54 24.36 -24.66
C LEU A 12 5.19 23.67 -23.46
N SER A 13 4.76 24.03 -22.26
CA SER A 13 5.17 23.38 -21.01
C SER A 13 4.58 21.96 -20.97
N LEU A 14 5.32 20.95 -21.42
CA LEU A 14 4.97 19.56 -21.13
C LEU A 14 5.17 19.31 -19.63
N ALA A 15 4.09 19.27 -18.87
CA ALA A 15 4.10 18.65 -17.55
C ALA A 15 4.33 17.15 -17.76
N LEU A 16 5.58 16.71 -17.60
CA LEU A 16 5.88 15.29 -17.48
C LEU A 16 5.13 14.77 -16.24
N PRO A 17 4.29 13.74 -16.35
CA PRO A 17 3.74 13.11 -15.16
C PRO A 17 4.94 12.62 -14.34
N ALA A 18 5.05 13.12 -13.11
CA ALA A 18 6.08 12.65 -12.19
C ALA A 18 5.90 11.14 -12.01
N LEU A 19 6.87 10.37 -12.47
CA LEU A 19 6.82 8.92 -12.44
C LEU A 19 6.97 8.48 -10.98
N ALA A 20 5.99 7.72 -10.48
CA ALA A 20 6.12 7.00 -9.21
C ALA A 20 7.44 6.21 -9.19
N ALA A 21 8.17 6.26 -8.08
CA ALA A 21 9.43 5.55 -7.94
C ALA A 21 9.16 4.05 -7.74
N GLU A 22 9.97 3.17 -8.35
CA GLU A 22 9.86 1.73 -8.12
C GLU A 22 10.46 1.36 -6.75
N LEU A 23 9.62 0.93 -5.80
CA LEU A 23 10.05 0.37 -4.51
C LEU A 23 10.20 -1.14 -4.64
N ARG A 24 11.44 -1.63 -4.48
CA ARG A 24 11.76 -3.06 -4.46
C ARG A 24 12.01 -3.56 -3.05
N VAL A 25 11.31 -4.64 -2.69
CA VAL A 25 11.38 -5.26 -1.37
C VAL A 25 11.95 -6.68 -1.52
N PRO A 26 13.20 -6.93 -1.12
CA PRO A 26 13.80 -8.26 -1.23
C PRO A 26 13.10 -9.25 -0.32
N LEU A 27 12.71 -10.39 -0.87
CA LEU A 27 12.11 -11.50 -0.12
C LEU A 27 13.09 -12.68 -0.10
N PRO A 28 13.57 -13.14 1.08
CA PRO A 28 14.54 -14.23 1.16
C PRO A 28 14.12 -15.48 0.39
N GLY A 29 14.97 -15.92 -0.54
CA GLY A 29 14.76 -17.12 -1.35
C GLY A 29 13.63 -17.03 -2.38
N ARG A 30 13.20 -15.82 -2.74
CA ARG A 30 12.04 -15.56 -3.63
C ARG A 30 12.32 -14.35 -4.53
N ASP A 31 11.43 -14.11 -5.48
CA ASP A 31 11.40 -12.85 -6.23
C ASP A 31 11.11 -11.66 -5.31
N ASP A 32 11.54 -10.47 -5.72
CA ASP A 32 11.24 -9.24 -5.02
C ASP A 32 9.74 -8.92 -5.13
N LEU A 33 9.19 -8.33 -4.07
CA LEU A 33 7.92 -7.62 -4.15
C LEU A 33 8.20 -6.19 -4.61
N VAL A 34 7.51 -5.76 -5.64
CA VAL A 34 7.67 -4.43 -6.24
C VAL A 34 6.37 -3.65 -6.12
N MET A 35 6.47 -2.37 -5.75
CA MET A 35 5.36 -1.43 -5.63
C MET A 35 5.74 -0.09 -6.27
N ASP A 36 4.76 0.59 -6.84
CA ASP A 36 4.93 1.94 -7.36
C ASP A 36 4.70 2.93 -6.20
N LEU A 37 5.78 3.54 -5.72
CA LEU A 37 5.79 4.46 -4.60
C LEU A 37 5.43 5.87 -5.09
N PRO A 38 4.35 6.49 -4.57
CA PRO A 38 3.98 7.85 -4.93
C PRO A 38 5.11 8.85 -4.69
N GLU A 39 5.12 9.92 -5.48
CA GLU A 39 6.11 10.98 -5.34
C GLU A 39 6.05 11.61 -3.93
N GLY A 40 7.24 11.88 -3.36
CA GLY A 40 7.37 12.48 -2.03
C GLY A 40 7.08 11.52 -0.87
N TRP A 41 6.71 10.26 -1.14
CA TRP A 41 6.56 9.24 -0.11
C TRP A 41 7.91 8.59 0.18
N HIS A 42 8.07 8.14 1.42
CA HIS A 42 9.30 7.54 1.91
C HIS A 42 9.01 6.11 2.36
N ALA A 43 9.93 5.19 2.08
CA ALA A 43 9.81 3.79 2.48
C ALA A 43 11.03 3.33 3.27
N GLN A 44 10.79 2.60 4.35
CA GLN A 44 11.80 1.93 5.15
C GLN A 44 11.44 0.45 5.29
N ILE A 45 12.36 -0.41 4.84
CA ILE A 45 12.22 -1.85 5.00
C ILE A 45 12.78 -2.23 6.37
N ARG A 46 11.90 -2.67 7.27
CA ARG A 46 12.25 -3.16 8.60
C ARG A 46 12.25 -4.67 8.59
N ARG A 47 13.34 -5.26 9.05
CA ARG A 47 13.46 -6.71 9.20
C ARG A 47 14.14 -7.05 10.52
N PRO A 48 13.41 -7.63 11.50
CA PRO A 48 13.99 -7.98 12.79
C PRO A 48 15.09 -9.05 12.67
N ARG A 49 14.94 -10.01 11.74
CA ARG A 49 15.93 -11.06 11.46
C ARG A 49 15.95 -11.42 9.97
N PRO A 50 17.11 -11.71 9.36
CA PRO A 50 17.24 -11.92 7.90
C PRO A 50 16.28 -12.95 7.29
N GLU A 51 15.92 -13.98 8.06
CA GLU A 51 15.06 -15.12 7.68
C GLU A 51 13.56 -14.84 7.81
N LEU A 52 13.17 -13.79 8.53
CA LEU A 52 11.77 -13.44 8.74
C LEU A 52 11.26 -12.54 7.60
N PRO A 53 9.95 -12.56 7.33
CA PRO A 53 9.38 -11.64 6.37
C PRO A 53 9.61 -10.18 6.77
N PRO A 54 9.99 -9.30 5.82
CA PRO A 54 10.14 -7.88 6.12
C PRO A 54 8.76 -7.24 6.35
N THR A 55 8.73 -6.17 7.14
CA THR A 55 7.65 -5.19 7.12
C THR A 55 8.20 -3.93 6.48
N VAL A 56 7.51 -3.45 5.45
CA VAL A 56 7.79 -2.16 4.82
C VAL A 56 6.93 -1.13 5.52
N GLU A 57 7.56 -0.12 6.09
CA GLU A 57 6.89 1.08 6.57
C GLU A 57 7.01 2.15 5.50
N ILE A 58 5.89 2.72 5.07
CA ILE A 58 5.82 3.75 4.05
C ILE A 58 5.11 4.94 4.66
N THR A 59 5.65 6.14 4.53
CA THR A 59 5.03 7.38 5.02
C THR A 59 4.76 8.32 3.85
N GLY A 60 3.71 9.13 3.98
CA GLY A 60 3.53 10.28 3.11
C GLY A 60 4.62 11.34 3.32
N ALA A 61 4.43 12.52 2.74
CA ALA A 61 5.31 13.67 2.98
C ALA A 61 5.34 14.08 4.47
N ASP A 62 4.22 13.89 5.17
CA ASP A 62 4.10 14.01 6.63
C ASP A 62 3.77 12.64 7.23
N ALA A 63 4.69 12.10 8.02
CA ALA A 63 4.53 10.81 8.68
C ALA A 63 3.45 10.80 9.77
N ALA A 64 3.09 11.96 10.34
CA ALA A 64 1.97 12.05 11.29
C ALA A 64 0.60 12.08 10.61
N ALA A 65 0.58 12.40 9.31
CA ALA A 65 -0.63 12.43 8.49
C ALA A 65 -0.91 11.07 7.83
N LEU A 66 0.12 10.34 7.40
CA LEU A 66 -0.03 9.06 6.72
C LEU A 66 1.12 8.09 7.01
N GLN A 67 0.75 6.87 7.40
CA GLN A 67 1.64 5.73 7.53
C GLN A 67 0.99 4.47 6.94
N VAL A 68 1.75 3.68 6.18
CA VAL A 68 1.33 2.41 5.59
C VAL A 68 2.32 1.34 6.01
N LEU A 69 1.83 0.28 6.61
CA LEU A 69 2.60 -0.91 6.95
C LEU A 69 2.23 -2.01 5.97
N VAL A 70 3.21 -2.58 5.28
CA VAL A 70 3.04 -3.67 4.32
C VAL A 70 3.90 -4.84 4.76
N THR A 71 3.27 -5.96 5.08
CA THR A 71 3.96 -7.18 5.53
C THR A 71 3.62 -8.33 4.58
N PRO A 72 4.49 -8.65 3.61
CA PRO A 72 4.42 -9.91 2.88
C PRO A 72 4.62 -11.07 3.86
N ILE A 73 3.81 -12.10 3.74
CA ILE A 73 3.87 -13.32 4.53
C ILE A 73 3.77 -14.49 3.56
N TRP A 74 4.66 -15.46 3.71
CA TRP A 74 4.63 -16.71 2.98
C TRP A 74 4.74 -17.88 3.95
N PRO A 75 4.17 -19.04 3.60
CA PRO A 75 4.32 -20.24 4.40
C PRO A 75 5.79 -20.72 4.42
N VAL A 76 6.23 -21.24 5.56
CA VAL A 76 7.57 -21.84 5.74
C VAL A 76 7.63 -23.27 5.15
N ALA A 77 6.49 -23.92 4.99
CA ALA A 77 6.31 -25.21 4.32
C ALA A 77 5.57 -25.01 2.98
N PRO A 78 5.46 -26.02 2.10
CA PRO A 78 4.62 -25.90 0.91
C PRO A 78 3.18 -25.70 1.37
N ALA A 79 2.65 -24.48 1.20
CA ALA A 79 1.24 -24.24 1.39
C ALA A 79 0.62 -23.81 0.07
N GLN A 80 -0.67 -24.09 -0.04
CA GLN A 80 -1.48 -23.72 -1.18
C GLN A 80 -1.57 -22.20 -1.27
N THR A 81 -1.66 -21.69 -2.50
CA THR A 81 -2.02 -20.30 -2.77
C THR A 81 -3.30 -19.93 -1.98
N PRO A 82 -3.30 -18.84 -1.21
CA PRO A 82 -4.49 -18.42 -0.48
C PRO A 82 -5.68 -18.22 -1.42
N THR A 83 -6.82 -18.82 -1.08
CA THR A 83 -8.06 -18.64 -1.84
C THR A 83 -8.69 -17.27 -1.54
N ALA A 84 -9.61 -16.83 -2.38
CA ALA A 84 -10.41 -15.62 -2.10
C ALA A 84 -11.12 -15.70 -0.74
N ASN A 85 -11.64 -16.87 -0.39
CA ASN A 85 -12.32 -17.07 0.89
C ASN A 85 -11.34 -16.96 2.07
N ASP A 86 -10.10 -17.46 1.94
CA ASP A 86 -9.08 -17.33 2.97
C ASP A 86 -8.73 -15.86 3.24
N ILE A 87 -8.54 -15.07 2.18
CA ILE A 87 -8.25 -13.64 2.31
C ILE A 87 -9.46 -12.90 2.90
N ARG A 88 -10.68 -13.19 2.44
CA ARG A 88 -11.90 -12.57 2.98
C ARG A 88 -12.07 -12.89 4.47
N ALA A 89 -11.91 -14.15 4.87
CA ALA A 89 -12.04 -14.57 6.27
C ALA A 89 -10.99 -13.92 7.17
N LEU A 90 -9.75 -13.78 6.68
CA LEU A 90 -8.68 -13.09 7.40
C LEU A 90 -9.04 -11.62 7.67
N VAL A 91 -9.49 -10.91 6.63
CA VAL A 91 -9.84 -9.48 6.73
C VAL A 91 -11.09 -9.31 7.59
N GLN A 92 -12.06 -10.21 7.50
CA GLN A 92 -13.24 -10.22 8.37
C GLN A 92 -12.84 -10.38 9.84
N GLY A 93 -11.94 -11.32 10.16
CA GLY A 93 -11.45 -11.48 11.52
C GLY A 93 -10.70 -10.25 12.04
N ALA A 94 -10.01 -9.49 11.17
CA ALA A 94 -9.40 -8.22 11.54
C ALA A 94 -10.45 -7.13 11.80
N ALA A 95 -11.48 -7.03 10.96
CA ALA A 95 -12.60 -6.12 11.16
C ALA A 95 -13.32 -6.40 12.49
N ASP A 96 -13.61 -7.68 12.80
CA ASP A 96 -14.27 -8.07 14.05
C ASP A 96 -13.47 -7.67 15.30
N ARG A 97 -12.13 -7.73 15.23
CA ARG A 97 -11.24 -7.27 16.31
C ARG A 97 -11.18 -5.74 16.42
N ALA A 98 -11.30 -5.02 15.32
CA ALA A 98 -11.28 -3.56 15.31
C ALA A 98 -12.63 -2.95 15.75
N ARG A 99 -13.76 -3.62 15.46
CA ARG A 99 -15.12 -3.12 15.68
C ARG A 99 -15.38 -2.53 17.08
N PRO A 100 -14.94 -3.13 18.20
CA PRO A 100 -15.20 -2.55 19.53
C PRO A 100 -14.63 -1.13 19.72
N ARG A 101 -13.53 -0.80 19.02
CA ARG A 101 -12.87 0.52 19.08
C ARG A 101 -13.32 1.47 17.97
N ALA A 102 -14.02 0.97 16.96
CA ALA A 102 -14.48 1.77 15.83
C ALA A 102 -15.69 2.64 16.20
N VAL A 103 -15.82 3.83 15.59
CA VAL A 103 -17.03 4.67 15.65
C VAL A 103 -18.19 3.98 14.93
N GLU A 104 -17.90 3.34 13.80
CA GLU A 104 -18.85 2.65 12.95
C GLU A 104 -19.44 1.41 13.66
N ALA A 105 -20.75 1.19 13.50
CA ALA A 105 -21.43 0.04 14.07
C ALA A 105 -21.07 -1.29 13.35
N GLU A 106 -20.79 -1.19 12.05
CA GLU A 106 -20.41 -2.30 11.19
C GLU A 106 -19.19 -1.90 10.34
N LEU A 107 -18.22 -2.80 10.24
CA LEU A 107 -17.03 -2.62 9.42
C LEU A 107 -17.13 -3.50 8.18
N LYS A 108 -17.62 -2.89 7.08
CA LYS A 108 -17.85 -3.60 5.84
C LYS A 108 -16.55 -3.88 5.10
N LEU A 109 -16.45 -5.10 4.59
CA LEU A 109 -15.34 -5.48 3.71
C LEU A 109 -15.59 -4.92 2.30
N SER A 110 -14.56 -4.28 1.76
CA SER A 110 -14.48 -3.77 0.40
C SER A 110 -13.46 -4.58 -0.39
N ASP A 111 -13.72 -4.76 -1.69
CA ASP A 111 -12.80 -5.45 -2.58
C ASP A 111 -11.62 -4.54 -2.93
N LEU A 112 -10.40 -5.05 -2.78
CA LEU A 112 -9.22 -4.45 -3.38
C LEU A 112 -9.06 -5.01 -4.79
N ALA A 113 -9.85 -4.46 -5.73
CA ALA A 113 -9.84 -4.91 -7.11
C ALA A 113 -8.44 -4.75 -7.73
N ALA A 114 -7.85 -5.88 -8.08
CA ALA A 114 -6.64 -5.95 -8.88
C ALA A 114 -6.70 -7.21 -9.76
N THR A 115 -6.46 -7.05 -11.06
CA THR A 115 -6.61 -8.14 -12.04
C THR A 115 -5.85 -9.40 -11.60
N GLY A 116 -6.54 -10.53 -11.57
CA GLY A 116 -5.95 -11.84 -11.23
C GLY A 116 -5.63 -12.07 -9.75
N ARG A 117 -6.05 -11.16 -8.86
CA ARG A 117 -5.73 -11.22 -7.43
C ARG A 117 -6.97 -11.12 -6.56
N HIS A 118 -6.86 -11.67 -5.36
CA HIS A 118 -7.90 -11.60 -4.34
C HIS A 118 -7.43 -10.69 -3.22
N GLY A 119 -8.11 -9.57 -3.03
CA GLY A 119 -7.80 -8.64 -1.96
C GLY A 119 -9.06 -8.05 -1.36
N TYR A 120 -9.04 -7.86 -0.04
CA TYR A 120 -10.13 -7.25 0.71
C TYR A 120 -9.55 -6.30 1.76
N TYR A 121 -10.34 -5.29 2.14
CA TYR A 121 -10.01 -4.40 3.25
C TYR A 121 -11.27 -3.90 3.96
N PHE A 122 -11.11 -3.33 5.14
CA PHE A 122 -12.12 -2.52 5.80
C PHE A 122 -11.49 -1.20 6.25
N SER A 123 -12.32 -0.19 6.46
CA SER A 123 -11.91 1.08 7.08
C SER A 123 -12.67 1.29 8.38
N ALA A 124 -12.03 1.92 9.36
CA ALA A 124 -12.58 2.23 10.67
C ALA A 124 -12.05 3.58 11.16
N THR A 125 -12.89 4.28 11.93
CA THR A 125 -12.50 5.49 12.66
C THR A 125 -12.35 5.14 14.14
N ASP A 126 -11.19 5.39 14.75
CA ASP A 126 -11.00 5.15 16.18
C ASP A 126 -11.91 6.10 16.99
N ARG A 127 -12.71 5.53 17.90
CA ARG A 127 -13.59 6.29 18.81
C ARG A 127 -12.78 7.04 19.87
N THR A 128 -11.63 6.51 20.27
CA THR A 128 -10.78 7.07 21.33
C THR A 128 -9.32 6.96 20.91
N PRO A 129 -8.88 7.70 19.88
CA PRO A 129 -7.49 7.68 19.46
C PRO A 129 -6.60 8.14 20.61
N GLU A 130 -5.46 7.49 20.77
CA GLU A 130 -4.45 7.93 21.73
C GLU A 130 -3.94 9.34 21.35
N PRO A 131 -3.50 10.16 22.31
CA PRO A 131 -2.89 11.45 21.98
C PRO A 131 -1.72 11.30 21.01
N GLY A 132 -1.81 11.96 19.85
CA GLY A 132 -0.82 11.82 18.77
C GLY A 132 -0.93 10.54 17.94
N GLY A 133 -1.88 9.66 18.25
CA GLY A 133 -2.20 8.49 17.45
C GLY A 133 -2.98 8.83 16.18
N PHE A 134 -3.14 7.82 15.32
CA PHE A 134 -3.94 7.95 14.11
C PHE A 134 -5.43 7.75 14.40
N ARG A 135 -6.26 8.60 13.82
CA ARG A 135 -7.72 8.53 13.94
C ARG A 135 -8.35 7.56 12.94
N HIS A 136 -7.77 7.43 11.75
CA HIS A 136 -8.31 6.60 10.68
C HIS A 136 -7.43 5.39 10.45
N LEU A 137 -8.07 4.23 10.28
CA LEU A 137 -7.41 2.97 9.96
C LEU A 137 -8.10 2.33 8.75
N THR A 138 -7.30 1.87 7.80
CA THR A 138 -7.74 0.95 6.75
C THR A 138 -6.84 -0.27 6.76
N GLN A 139 -7.40 -1.45 6.96
CA GLN A 139 -6.62 -2.68 7.10
C GLN A 139 -7.15 -3.77 6.16
N GLY A 140 -6.23 -4.53 5.57
CA GLY A 140 -6.61 -5.53 4.59
C GLY A 140 -5.50 -6.53 4.28
N ALA A 141 -5.78 -7.35 3.28
CA ALA A 141 -4.82 -8.30 2.73
C ALA A 141 -5.06 -8.53 1.24
N VAL A 142 -4.01 -8.91 0.52
CA VAL A 142 -4.02 -9.28 -0.89
C VAL A 142 -3.22 -10.56 -1.10
N ALA A 143 -3.71 -11.47 -1.95
CA ALA A 143 -2.96 -12.62 -2.42
C ALA A 143 -2.20 -12.30 -3.73
N GLU A 144 -0.93 -12.68 -3.79
CA GLU A 144 -0.03 -12.55 -4.96
C GLU A 144 0.78 -13.86 -5.09
N GLY A 145 0.31 -14.80 -5.91
CA GLY A 145 0.86 -16.15 -5.93
C GLY A 145 0.73 -16.81 -4.55
N GLU A 146 1.82 -17.37 -4.03
CA GLU A 146 1.87 -17.94 -2.68
C GLU A 146 1.95 -16.88 -1.57
N LEU A 147 2.19 -15.60 -1.91
CA LEU A 147 2.27 -14.54 -0.92
C LEU A 147 0.88 -14.12 -0.47
N ARG A 148 0.77 -13.93 0.84
CA ARG A 148 -0.23 -13.07 1.44
C ARG A 148 0.44 -11.77 1.85
N VAL A 149 0.01 -10.65 1.29
CA VAL A 149 0.46 -9.33 1.72
C VAL A 149 -0.60 -8.71 2.61
N SER A 150 -0.31 -8.62 3.91
CA SER A 150 -1.17 -7.90 4.86
C SER A 150 -0.74 -6.45 4.93
N PHE A 151 -1.71 -5.54 5.06
CA PHE A 151 -1.42 -4.12 5.15
C PHE A 151 -2.29 -3.40 6.18
N THR A 152 -1.75 -2.31 6.72
CA THR A 152 -2.48 -1.32 7.53
C THR A 152 -2.11 0.06 7.01
N ILE A 153 -3.12 0.89 6.73
CA ILE A 153 -3.01 2.30 6.40
C ILE A 153 -3.55 3.05 7.61
N LEU A 154 -2.77 4.00 8.10
CA LEU A 154 -3.09 4.86 9.22
C LEU A 154 -3.07 6.30 8.72
N ALA A 155 -4.13 7.04 9.00
CA ALA A 155 -4.27 8.42 8.51
C ALA A 155 -4.89 9.36 9.54
N ASN A 156 -4.54 10.64 9.42
CA ASN A 156 -5.08 11.76 10.19
C ASN A 156 -5.51 12.88 9.24
N GLY A 157 -6.40 13.76 9.71
CA GLY A 157 -6.92 14.87 8.90
C GLY A 157 -7.82 14.39 7.75
N GLU A 158 -7.66 14.99 6.56
CA GLU A 158 -8.37 14.63 5.33
C GLU A 158 -7.84 13.28 4.80
N ALA A 159 -8.36 12.19 5.34
CA ALA A 159 -7.79 10.84 5.15
C ALA A 159 -8.15 10.18 3.80
N ASP A 160 -9.19 10.64 3.10
CA ASP A 160 -9.73 9.94 1.94
C ASP A 160 -8.73 9.83 0.77
N GLU A 161 -8.13 10.95 0.37
CA GLU A 161 -7.17 10.99 -0.74
C GLU A 161 -5.87 10.22 -0.41
N PRO A 162 -5.19 10.46 0.73
CA PRO A 162 -4.02 9.66 1.12
C PRO A 162 -4.31 8.16 1.21
N THR A 163 -5.49 7.77 1.72
CA THR A 163 -5.88 6.37 1.80
C THR A 163 -6.12 5.77 0.41
N SER A 164 -6.77 6.52 -0.49
CA SER A 164 -6.97 6.11 -1.88
C SER A 164 -5.64 5.87 -2.61
N GLN A 165 -4.67 6.79 -2.43
CA GLN A 165 -3.32 6.66 -2.98
C GLN A 165 -2.59 5.44 -2.41
N ALA A 166 -2.72 5.17 -1.10
CA ALA A 166 -2.14 3.99 -0.47
C ALA A 166 -2.75 2.69 -1.02
N LEU A 167 -4.07 2.66 -1.26
CA LEU A 167 -4.72 1.52 -1.90
C LEU A 167 -4.28 1.37 -3.37
N ALA A 168 -4.02 2.46 -4.10
CA ALA A 168 -3.46 2.41 -5.44
C ALA A 168 -2.03 1.87 -5.46
N LEU A 169 -1.18 2.26 -4.51
CA LEU A 169 0.14 1.67 -4.28
C LEU A 169 0.02 0.15 -4.08
N LEU A 170 -0.92 -0.32 -3.23
CA LEU A 170 -1.12 -1.75 -3.01
C LEU A 170 -1.62 -2.46 -4.28
N ARG A 171 -2.45 -1.82 -5.10
CA ARG A 171 -2.86 -2.37 -6.41
C ARG A 171 -1.71 -2.45 -7.41
N SER A 172 -0.66 -1.65 -7.28
CA SER A 172 0.52 -1.70 -8.16
C SER A 172 1.46 -2.88 -7.87
N MET A 173 1.24 -3.59 -6.75
CA MET A 173 2.09 -4.70 -6.32
C MET A 173 2.30 -5.71 -7.45
N ARG A 174 3.53 -6.18 -7.61
CA ARG A 174 3.91 -7.24 -8.56
C ARG A 174 5.15 -7.97 -8.07
N ARG A 175 5.40 -9.16 -8.63
CA ARG A 175 6.66 -9.88 -8.43
C ARG A 175 7.65 -9.50 -9.54
N ALA A 176 8.92 -9.34 -9.19
CA ALA A 176 9.99 -9.18 -10.17
C ALA A 176 11.19 -10.04 -9.76
N PRO A 177 11.95 -10.60 -10.73
CA PRO A 177 13.12 -11.41 -10.41
C PRO A 177 13.99 -10.74 -9.35
N ALA A 178 14.40 -11.54 -8.36
CA ALA A 178 15.22 -11.07 -7.26
C ALA A 178 16.39 -10.26 -7.78
N HIS A 179 16.54 -9.02 -7.32
CA HIS A 179 17.75 -8.28 -7.65
C HIS A 179 18.95 -9.01 -7.02
N LYS A 180 20.05 -9.13 -7.77
CA LYS A 180 21.31 -9.53 -7.16
C LYS A 180 21.68 -8.44 -6.15
N ALA A 181 21.68 -8.78 -4.86
CA ALA A 181 22.33 -7.94 -3.87
C ALA A 181 23.79 -7.73 -4.33
N PRO A 182 24.31 -6.48 -4.32
CA PRO A 182 25.72 -6.22 -4.63
C PRO A 182 26.65 -6.96 -3.67
#